data_AF-A0A7S1W6S4-F1
#
_entry.id   AF-A0A7S1W6S4-F1
#
_cell.length_a   1.000
_cell.length_b   1.000
_cell.length_c   1.000
_cell.angle_alpha   90.00
_cell.angle_beta   90.00
_cell.angle_gamma   90.00
#
_symmetry.space_group_name_H-M   'P 1'
#
loop_
_entity.id
_entity.type
_entity.pdbx_description
1 polymer ?
#
loop_
_entity_poly.entity_id
_entity_poly.type
_entity_poly.pdbx_seq_one_letter_code
_entity_poly.pdbx_strand_id
1 'polypeptide(L)'
;GEETLEQVMATAARVLELRRPRPRAPTAELFSASGRQFPLELTLADAGVPEYRRALVLVEGGVWHWPPVRVGFVRPLHGFVHSGLGGITLRTLSLKPRIVEVKSFIEDSECKRVLELAGPKVRKSAVSLKDNDHGKAAEDWRTSFNYFLPSEGDARLEALDERVQNLTRIPIVNSEYAQVLRYDYWGRYTAHHDFFDPKDYSKDPRTLDLIGNGAFNRLCTVFMYMSDVEEGGETVFPSHRGEPAPSDFGDCTRGYKVRPERQKVIIFY
;
A
#
# COMPACT_ATOMS: atom_id res chain seq x y z
N GLY A 1 17.73 21.72 20.17
CA GLY A 1 16.35 21.62 20.70
C GLY A 1 15.37 22.42 19.87
N GLU A 2 15.74 23.63 19.46
CA GLU A 2 14.91 24.53 18.64
C GLU A 2 15.06 24.31 17.13
N GLU A 3 16.06 23.52 16.69
CA GLU A 3 16.18 23.19 15.28
C GLU A 3 14.95 22.41 14.80
N THR A 4 14.41 22.81 13.66
CA THR A 4 13.32 22.08 13.00
C THR A 4 13.83 20.77 12.41
N LEU A 5 12.94 19.79 12.26
CA LEU A 5 13.28 18.52 11.62
C LEU A 5 13.74 18.73 10.17
N GLU A 6 13.20 19.73 9.47
CA GLU A 6 13.70 20.14 8.16
C GLU A 6 15.18 20.57 8.21
N GLN A 7 15.56 21.42 9.16
CA GLN A 7 16.95 21.85 9.34
C GLN A 7 17.87 20.68 9.68
N VAL A 8 17.40 19.74 10.50
CA VAL A 8 18.12 18.50 10.84
C VAL A 8 18.33 17.65 9.59
N MET A 9 17.29 17.43 8.79
CA MET A 9 17.35 16.65 7.55
C MET A 9 18.27 17.31 6.51
N ALA A 10 18.20 18.63 6.35
CA ALA A 10 19.08 19.38 5.46
C ALA A 10 20.55 19.28 5.90
N THR A 11 20.80 19.38 7.21
CA THR A 11 22.15 19.20 7.77
C THR A 11 22.67 17.79 7.54
N ALA A 12 21.83 16.78 7.79
CA ALA A 12 22.17 15.39 7.60
C ALA A 12 22.46 15.08 6.12
N ALA A 13 21.65 15.62 5.21
CA ALA A 13 21.87 15.53 3.77
C ALA A 13 23.22 16.09 3.34
N ARG A 14 23.61 17.23 3.91
CA ARG A 14 24.92 17.85 3.66
C ARG A 14 26.08 17.03 4.23
N VAL A 15 25.96 16.55 5.47
CA VAL A 15 27.03 15.82 6.18
C VAL A 15 27.29 14.45 5.58
N LEU A 16 26.22 13.75 5.16
CA LEU A 16 26.32 12.42 4.55
C LEU A 16 26.49 12.47 3.03
N GLU A 17 26.63 13.66 2.44
CA GLU A 17 26.75 13.85 0.99
C GLU A 17 25.60 13.19 0.20
N LEU A 18 24.38 13.19 0.78
CA LEU A 18 23.23 12.55 0.17
C LEU A 18 22.95 13.15 -1.20
N ARG A 19 22.86 12.29 -2.22
CA ARG A 19 22.54 12.73 -3.57
C ARG A 19 21.15 13.35 -3.59
N ARG A 20 21.00 14.49 -4.29
CA ARG A 20 19.67 15.05 -4.55
C ARG A 20 18.80 13.98 -5.22
N PRO A 21 17.57 13.74 -4.72
CA PRO A 21 16.68 12.79 -5.34
C PRO A 21 16.45 13.17 -6.82
N ARG A 22 16.28 12.18 -7.69
CA ARG A 22 15.85 12.43 -9.07
C ARG A 22 14.52 13.21 -9.04
N PRO A 23 14.17 13.99 -10.10
CA PRO A 23 12.85 14.57 -10.21
C PRO A 23 11.77 13.50 -9.97
N ARG A 24 10.82 13.76 -9.04
CA ARG A 24 9.76 12.84 -8.58
C ARG A 24 10.19 11.63 -7.73
N ALA A 25 11.45 11.53 -7.30
CA ALA A 25 11.80 10.58 -6.25
C ALA A 25 11.11 11.01 -4.93
N PRO A 26 10.74 10.04 -4.05
CA PRO A 26 10.14 10.35 -2.76
C PRO A 26 11.01 11.37 -2.00
N THR A 27 10.35 12.35 -1.38
CA THR A 27 11.05 13.26 -0.46
C THR A 27 11.54 12.48 0.74
N ALA A 28 12.67 12.91 1.29
CA ALA A 28 13.17 12.31 2.51
C ALA A 28 12.24 12.73 3.67
N GLU A 29 11.63 11.76 4.34
CA GLU A 29 10.70 11.98 5.44
C GLU A 29 11.23 11.36 6.73
N LEU A 30 10.88 11.96 7.86
CA LEU A 30 11.25 11.45 9.17
C LEU A 30 10.10 10.64 9.78
N PHE A 31 10.39 9.39 10.14
CA PHE A 31 9.48 8.55 10.88
C PHE A 31 10.09 8.18 12.23
N SER A 32 9.27 8.15 13.27
CA SER A 32 9.63 7.51 14.55
C SER A 32 9.98 6.03 14.34
N ALA A 33 10.69 5.44 15.31
CA ALA A 33 10.96 4.00 15.31
C ALA A 33 9.67 3.16 15.18
N SER A 34 8.57 3.69 15.71
CA SER A 34 7.26 3.07 15.66
C SER A 34 6.53 3.28 14.33
N GLY A 35 6.99 4.19 13.45
CA GLY A 35 6.45 4.41 12.11
C GLY A 35 5.50 5.60 11.96
N ARG A 36 5.32 6.41 13.01
CA ARG A 36 4.63 7.71 12.91
C ARG A 36 5.51 8.71 12.17
N GLN A 37 5.00 9.33 11.10
CA GLN A 37 5.65 10.45 10.42
C GLN A 37 5.67 11.69 11.32
N PHE A 38 6.79 12.41 11.31
CA PHE A 38 6.89 13.71 11.95
C PHE A 38 6.76 14.82 10.91
N PRO A 39 5.86 15.80 11.11
CA PRO A 39 5.86 17.04 10.33
C PRO A 39 7.24 17.72 10.41
N LEU A 40 7.77 18.16 9.28
CA LEU A 40 9.14 18.68 9.19
C LEU A 40 9.30 20.04 9.89
N GLU A 41 8.19 20.73 10.15
CA GLU A 41 8.11 22.02 10.85
C GLU A 41 8.30 21.88 12.36
N LEU A 42 8.13 20.67 12.92
CA LEU A 42 8.33 20.44 14.35
C LEU A 42 9.79 20.66 14.73
N THR A 43 10.02 21.21 15.92
CA THR A 43 11.35 21.23 16.51
C THR A 43 11.71 19.85 17.10
N LEU A 44 13.00 19.59 17.30
CA LEU A 44 13.45 18.39 18.03
C LEU A 44 12.81 18.28 19.43
N ALA A 45 12.60 19.42 20.09
CA ALA A 45 11.91 19.46 21.38
C ALA A 45 10.44 19.03 21.24
N ASP A 46 9.71 19.56 20.26
CA ASP A 46 8.30 19.23 20.02
C ASP A 46 8.09 17.77 19.61
N ALA A 47 9.07 17.18 18.92
CA ALA A 47 9.09 15.76 18.57
C ALA A 47 9.36 14.82 19.77
N GLY A 48 9.57 15.36 20.98
CA GLY A 48 9.88 14.58 22.18
C GLY A 48 11.30 14.03 22.19
N VAL A 49 12.23 14.72 21.53
CA VAL A 49 13.69 14.45 21.55
C VAL A 49 14.42 15.62 22.26
N PRO A 50 14.14 15.88 23.55
CA PRO A 50 14.62 17.08 24.24
C PRO A 50 16.14 17.06 24.53
N GLU A 51 16.77 15.89 24.57
CA GLU A 51 18.20 15.74 24.84
C GLU A 51 18.83 14.70 23.89
N TYR A 52 20.03 14.99 23.38
CA TYR A 52 20.85 14.20 22.43
C TYR A 52 21.22 12.76 22.88
N ARG A 53 20.48 12.13 23.80
CA ARG A 53 20.70 10.77 24.31
C ARG A 53 19.96 9.67 23.54
N ARG A 54 19.14 10.02 22.55
CA ARG A 54 18.50 9.04 21.66
C ARG A 54 19.13 9.17 20.27
N ALA A 55 19.65 8.06 19.75
CA ALA A 55 20.30 8.00 18.46
C ALA A 55 19.27 8.32 17.34
N LEU A 56 19.57 9.31 16.50
CA LEU A 56 18.90 9.51 15.22
C LEU A 56 19.58 8.57 14.21
N VAL A 57 18.89 7.54 13.76
CA VAL A 57 19.39 6.69 12.67
C VAL A 57 18.90 7.29 11.36
N LEU A 58 19.79 7.98 10.65
CA LEU A 58 19.53 8.41 9.28
C LEU A 58 19.99 7.29 8.34
N VAL A 59 19.07 6.80 7.50
CA VAL A 59 19.40 5.81 6.47
C VAL A 59 19.39 6.53 5.13
N GLU A 60 20.51 6.48 4.43
CA GLU A 60 20.58 6.92 3.03
C GLU A 60 19.95 5.86 2.13
N GLY A 61 18.82 6.21 1.52
CA GLY A 61 18.16 5.38 0.52
C GLY A 61 17.46 4.14 1.07
N GLY A 62 16.70 3.50 0.18
CA GLY A 62 15.85 2.37 0.50
C GLY A 62 14.40 2.79 0.74
N VAL A 63 13.48 1.84 0.52
CA VAL A 63 12.07 2.00 0.88
C VAL A 63 11.78 1.04 2.03
N TRP A 64 10.92 1.46 2.94
CA TRP A 64 10.54 0.60 4.05
C TRP A 64 9.72 -0.59 3.56
N HIS A 65 10.17 -1.80 3.92
CA HIS A 65 9.36 -3.00 3.79
C HIS A 65 9.32 -3.66 5.16
N TRP A 66 8.15 -4.10 5.61
CA TRP A 66 8.05 -4.88 6.84
C TRP A 66 8.92 -6.14 6.75
N PRO A 67 9.91 -6.35 7.63
CA PRO A 67 10.76 -7.54 7.53
C PRO A 67 9.93 -8.76 7.91
N PRO A 68 9.79 -9.78 7.05
CA PRO A 68 8.80 -10.83 7.30
C PRO A 68 9.20 -11.80 8.42
N VAL A 69 10.47 -11.87 8.82
CA VAL A 69 10.99 -12.74 9.91
C VAL A 69 10.71 -14.24 9.66
N ARG A 70 9.49 -14.71 9.92
CA ARG A 70 9.00 -16.07 9.64
C ARG A 70 7.48 -16.05 9.50
N VAL A 71 6.92 -17.04 8.79
CA VAL A 71 5.46 -17.22 8.71
C VAL A 71 4.87 -17.33 10.13
N GLY A 72 3.78 -16.62 10.38
CA GLY A 72 3.10 -16.56 11.67
C GLY A 72 3.78 -15.66 12.71
N PHE A 73 4.90 -14.98 12.38
CA PHE A 73 5.47 -13.99 13.29
C PHE A 73 4.51 -12.82 13.47
N VAL A 74 4.22 -12.47 14.72
CA VAL A 74 3.33 -11.37 15.10
C VAL A 74 4.16 -10.32 15.81
N ARG A 75 3.96 -9.04 15.45
CA ARG A 75 4.57 -7.91 16.15
C ARG A 75 3.52 -6.86 16.46
N PRO A 76 3.61 -6.19 17.61
CA PRO A 76 2.77 -5.02 17.89
C PRO A 76 3.10 -3.90 16.91
N LEU A 77 2.07 -3.18 16.47
CA LEU A 77 2.17 -1.93 15.75
C LEU A 77 1.97 -0.80 16.76
N HIS A 78 3.07 -0.19 17.19
CA HIS A 78 3.06 0.93 18.13
C HIS A 78 2.90 2.26 17.37
N GLY A 79 2.18 3.24 17.93
CA GLY A 79 2.23 4.63 17.48
C GLY A 79 1.40 5.02 16.25
N PHE A 80 0.46 4.19 15.80
CA PHE A 80 -0.40 4.47 14.62
C PHE A 80 -1.80 4.99 14.94
N VAL A 81 -2.20 4.96 16.20
CA VAL A 81 -3.61 4.93 16.55
C VAL A 81 -4.05 6.29 17.10
N HIS A 82 -4.64 7.09 16.22
CA HIS A 82 -5.36 8.30 16.63
C HIS A 82 -6.76 7.97 17.20
N SER A 83 -7.13 6.70 17.33
CA SER A 83 -8.53 6.28 17.47
C SER A 83 -8.83 5.15 18.47
N GLY A 84 -8.08 5.03 19.56
CA GLY A 84 -8.44 4.09 20.64
C GLY A 84 -8.36 2.59 20.30
N LEU A 85 -7.93 2.21 19.08
CA LEU A 85 -7.54 0.84 18.70
C LEU A 85 -6.26 0.40 19.43
N GLY A 86 -6.34 0.18 20.74
CA GLY A 86 -5.24 -0.36 21.51
C GLY A 86 -4.82 -1.73 20.99
N GLY A 87 -3.52 -1.93 20.74
CA GLY A 87 -2.95 -3.27 20.54
C GLY A 87 -3.13 -3.90 19.15
N ILE A 88 -3.07 -3.12 18.07
CA ILE A 88 -3.01 -3.69 16.72
C ILE A 88 -1.69 -4.46 16.53
N THR A 89 -1.77 -5.61 15.86
CA THR A 89 -0.60 -6.42 15.52
C THR A 89 -0.48 -6.66 14.02
N LEU A 90 0.76 -6.71 13.54
CA LEU A 90 1.10 -7.13 12.20
C LEU A 90 1.61 -8.57 12.21
N ARG A 91 0.97 -9.43 11.41
CA ARG A 91 1.32 -10.84 11.28
C ARG A 91 1.89 -11.14 9.90
N THR A 92 2.98 -11.90 9.84
CA THR A 92 3.52 -12.38 8.56
C THR A 92 2.76 -13.59 8.07
N LEU A 93 2.22 -13.50 6.84
CA LEU A 93 1.49 -14.57 6.18
C LEU A 93 2.39 -15.38 5.23
N SER A 94 3.27 -14.69 4.50
CA SER A 94 4.16 -15.32 3.51
C SER A 94 5.50 -14.58 3.42
N LEU A 95 6.56 -15.34 3.11
CA LEU A 95 7.90 -14.80 2.84
C LEU A 95 8.11 -14.48 1.36
N LYS A 96 7.53 -15.30 0.46
CA LYS A 96 7.61 -15.16 -1.00
C LYS A 96 6.26 -15.49 -1.65
N PRO A 97 5.56 -14.52 -2.26
CA PRO A 97 5.80 -13.08 -2.12
C PRO A 97 5.68 -12.67 -0.64
N ARG A 98 6.21 -11.50 -0.30
CA ARG A 98 6.14 -11.01 1.07
C ARG A 98 4.72 -10.53 1.34
N ILE A 99 4.02 -11.17 2.28
CA ILE A 99 2.66 -10.81 2.64
C ILE A 99 2.59 -10.66 4.15
N VAL A 100 2.06 -9.52 4.60
CA VAL A 100 1.75 -9.26 6.01
C VAL A 100 0.29 -8.86 6.14
N GLU A 101 -0.34 -9.23 7.25
CA GLU A 101 -1.70 -8.83 7.57
C GLU A 101 -1.77 -7.95 8.82
N VAL A 102 -2.78 -7.11 8.85
CA VAL A 102 -3.20 -6.33 10.00
C VAL A 102 -4.72 -6.45 10.12
N LYS A 103 -5.19 -6.97 11.25
CA LYS A 103 -6.64 -7.07 11.54
C LYS A 103 -7.14 -5.80 12.23
N SER A 104 -8.42 -5.49 12.02
CA SER A 104 -9.07 -4.31 12.62
C SER A 104 -8.30 -3.00 12.34
N PHE A 105 -7.74 -2.90 11.14
CA PHE A 105 -6.96 -1.73 10.73
C PHE A 105 -7.87 -0.55 10.34
N ILE A 106 -8.93 -0.88 9.60
CA ILE A 106 -9.96 0.07 9.14
C ILE A 106 -11.10 0.03 10.13
N GLU A 107 -11.55 1.20 10.58
CA GLU A 107 -12.67 1.30 11.49
C GLU A 107 -14.00 1.02 10.80
N ASP A 108 -14.99 0.58 11.57
CA ASP A 108 -16.33 0.34 11.05
C ASP A 108 -16.94 1.59 10.41
N SER A 109 -16.71 2.77 11.01
CA SER A 109 -17.16 4.05 10.47
C SER A 109 -16.44 4.42 9.17
N GLU A 110 -15.16 4.07 9.02
CA GLU A 110 -14.40 4.31 7.79
C GLU A 110 -14.90 3.39 6.67
N CYS A 111 -15.10 2.09 6.96
CA CYS A 111 -15.71 1.14 6.01
C CYS A 111 -17.07 1.65 5.52
N LYS A 112 -17.96 2.06 6.43
CA LYS A 112 -19.27 2.61 6.09
C LYS A 112 -19.16 3.85 5.20
N ARG A 113 -18.23 4.75 5.53
CA ARG A 113 -18.03 5.99 4.77
C ARG A 113 -17.52 5.74 3.36
N VAL A 114 -16.56 4.83 3.20
CA VAL A 114 -16.07 4.40 1.87
C VAL A 114 -17.22 3.86 1.03
N LEU A 115 -18.03 2.95 1.60
CA LEU A 115 -19.16 2.34 0.87
C LEU A 115 -20.25 3.37 0.51
N GLU A 116 -20.55 4.31 1.38
CA GLU A 116 -21.50 5.40 1.13
C GLU A 116 -21.07 6.27 -0.06
N LEU A 117 -19.80 6.67 -0.10
CA LEU A 117 -19.27 7.58 -1.13
C LEU A 117 -19.00 6.90 -2.47
N ALA A 118 -18.50 5.67 -2.44
CA ALA A 118 -18.09 4.94 -3.64
C ALA A 118 -19.22 4.08 -4.23
N GLY A 119 -20.11 3.52 -3.41
CA GLY A 119 -21.14 2.57 -3.82
C GLY A 119 -22.01 3.04 -5.00
N PRO A 120 -22.55 4.28 -5.00
CA PRO A 120 -23.32 4.80 -6.13
C PRO A 120 -22.49 5.08 -7.39
N LYS A 121 -21.17 5.21 -7.24
CA LYS A 121 -20.24 5.66 -8.28
C LYS A 121 -19.47 4.53 -8.95
N VAL A 122 -19.49 3.32 -8.42
CA VAL A 122 -18.81 2.18 -9.05
C VAL A 122 -19.33 1.95 -10.47
N ARG A 123 -18.42 1.69 -11.39
CA ARG A 123 -18.67 1.36 -12.80
C ARG A 123 -17.86 0.12 -13.17
N LYS A 124 -18.22 -0.55 -14.27
CA LYS A 124 -17.50 -1.76 -14.71
C LYS A 124 -16.01 -1.47 -14.85
N SER A 125 -15.17 -2.33 -14.27
CA SER A 125 -13.74 -2.08 -14.20
C SER A 125 -13.06 -2.22 -15.56
N ALA A 126 -12.16 -1.28 -15.83
CA ALA A 126 -11.24 -1.37 -16.96
C ALA A 126 -9.92 -2.05 -16.54
N VAL A 127 -9.17 -2.52 -17.55
CA VAL A 127 -7.84 -3.15 -17.39
C VAL A 127 -6.88 -2.50 -18.39
N SER A 128 -5.67 -2.14 -17.95
CA SER A 128 -4.57 -1.82 -18.86
C SER A 128 -4.05 -3.11 -19.46
N LEU A 129 -4.35 -3.33 -20.74
CA LEU A 129 -3.98 -4.56 -21.44
C LEU A 129 -2.51 -4.51 -21.85
N LYS A 130 -1.81 -5.64 -21.68
CA LYS A 130 -0.47 -5.81 -22.23
C LYS A 130 -0.52 -5.84 -23.76
N ASP A 131 0.63 -5.58 -24.39
CA ASP A 131 0.78 -5.55 -25.84
C ASP A 131 0.24 -6.81 -26.54
N ASN A 132 0.37 -7.98 -25.90
CA ASN A 132 -0.07 -9.28 -26.43
C ASN A 132 -1.55 -9.59 -26.15
N ASP A 133 -2.24 -8.75 -25.38
CA ASP A 133 -3.63 -8.94 -24.95
C ASP A 133 -4.60 -7.90 -25.56
N HIS A 134 -4.08 -6.94 -26.34
CA HIS A 134 -4.92 -6.01 -27.09
C HIS A 134 -5.90 -6.75 -28.01
N GLY A 135 -7.20 -6.44 -27.86
CA GLY A 135 -8.29 -7.05 -28.61
C GLY A 135 -9.05 -8.15 -27.84
N LYS A 136 -8.58 -8.56 -26.66
CA LYS A 136 -9.34 -9.44 -25.76
C LYS A 136 -10.33 -8.64 -24.91
N ALA A 137 -11.46 -9.27 -24.57
CA ALA A 137 -12.50 -8.65 -23.77
C ALA A 137 -12.02 -8.52 -22.31
N ALA A 138 -12.25 -7.37 -21.66
CA ALA A 138 -11.84 -7.15 -20.27
C ALA A 138 -12.52 -8.14 -19.31
N GLU A 139 -13.71 -8.62 -19.70
CA GLU A 139 -14.55 -9.59 -19.00
C GLU A 139 -13.88 -10.96 -18.82
N ASP A 140 -12.91 -11.31 -19.65
CA ASP A 140 -12.16 -12.57 -19.51
C ASP A 140 -11.25 -12.55 -18.27
N TRP A 141 -10.88 -11.35 -17.81
CA TRP A 141 -9.84 -11.12 -16.80
C TRP A 141 -10.42 -10.51 -15.53
N ARG A 142 -11.29 -9.51 -15.67
CA ARG A 142 -11.83 -8.71 -14.58
C ARG A 142 -13.30 -8.42 -14.80
N THR A 143 -14.12 -8.91 -13.89
CA THR A 143 -15.59 -8.73 -13.93
C THR A 143 -16.10 -7.82 -12.81
N SER A 144 -15.20 -7.19 -12.06
CA SER A 144 -15.53 -6.27 -10.97
C SER A 144 -16.08 -4.92 -11.45
N PHE A 145 -16.64 -4.18 -10.50
CA PHE A 145 -16.88 -2.74 -10.62
C PHE A 145 -15.85 -1.98 -9.78
N ASN A 146 -15.44 -0.79 -10.21
CA ASN A 146 -14.56 0.07 -9.42
C ASN A 146 -14.94 1.55 -9.43
N TYR A 147 -14.40 2.26 -8.45
CA TYR A 147 -14.33 3.72 -8.40
C TYR A 147 -13.02 4.13 -7.71
N PHE A 148 -12.36 5.17 -8.22
CA PHE A 148 -11.22 5.77 -7.53
C PHE A 148 -11.76 6.86 -6.61
N LEU A 149 -11.67 6.63 -5.30
CA LEU A 149 -12.21 7.49 -4.26
C LEU A 149 -11.14 8.48 -3.78
N PRO A 150 -11.26 9.79 -4.11
CA PRO A 150 -10.43 10.81 -3.50
C PRO A 150 -10.74 10.92 -2.01
N SER A 151 -9.72 11.22 -1.19
CA SER A 151 -9.86 11.44 0.24
C SER A 151 -10.11 12.91 0.59
N GLU A 152 -9.74 13.83 -0.31
CA GLU A 152 -9.75 15.27 -0.07
C GLU A 152 -11.14 15.77 0.32
N GLY A 153 -11.20 16.48 1.45
CA GLY A 153 -12.44 17.05 1.98
C GLY A 153 -13.27 16.09 2.82
N ASP A 154 -12.79 14.87 3.07
CA ASP A 154 -13.39 13.94 4.02
C ASP A 154 -12.39 13.55 5.13
N ALA A 155 -12.55 14.15 6.30
CA ALA A 155 -11.64 13.96 7.42
C ALA A 155 -11.46 12.49 7.86
N ARG A 156 -12.43 11.60 7.59
CA ARG A 156 -12.29 10.17 7.91
C ARG A 156 -11.41 9.46 6.90
N LEU A 157 -11.54 9.79 5.62
CA LEU A 157 -10.70 9.24 4.57
C LEU A 157 -9.27 9.78 4.66
N GLU A 158 -9.11 11.06 4.97
CA GLU A 158 -7.80 11.68 5.23
C GLU A 158 -7.10 11.01 6.43
N ALA A 159 -7.82 10.73 7.52
CA ALA A 159 -7.28 9.99 8.66
C ALA A 159 -6.90 8.53 8.31
N LEU A 160 -7.65 7.88 7.42
CA LEU A 160 -7.31 6.54 6.92
C LEU A 160 -6.04 6.58 6.07
N ASP A 161 -5.91 7.56 5.18
CA ASP A 161 -4.72 7.81 4.38
C ASP A 161 -3.49 8.08 5.24
N GLU A 162 -3.62 8.91 6.28
CA GLU A 162 -2.58 9.13 7.28
C GLU A 162 -2.15 7.83 7.98
N ARG A 163 -3.11 6.96 8.28
CA ARG A 163 -2.84 5.66 8.89
C ARG A 163 -2.10 4.73 7.93
N VAL A 164 -2.47 4.74 6.66
CA VAL A 164 -1.81 3.96 5.59
C VAL A 164 -0.38 4.43 5.37
N GLN A 165 -0.11 5.73 5.25
CA GLN A 165 1.26 6.24 5.07
C GLN A 165 2.16 5.89 6.26
N ASN A 166 1.62 5.93 7.49
CA ASN A 166 2.39 5.53 8.65
C ASN A 166 2.68 4.01 8.61
N LEU A 167 1.69 3.19 8.26
CA LEU A 167 1.83 1.74 8.14
C LEU A 167 2.89 1.35 7.09
N THR A 168 2.90 1.99 5.93
CA THR A 168 3.84 1.71 4.84
C THR A 168 5.17 2.44 4.99
N ARG A 169 5.20 3.53 5.77
CA ARG A 169 6.27 4.54 5.81
C ARG A 169 6.57 5.12 4.43
N ILE A 170 5.51 5.29 3.63
CA ILE A 170 5.55 5.89 2.30
C ILE A 170 4.60 7.08 2.33
N PRO A 171 5.03 8.28 1.95
CA PRO A 171 4.18 9.47 1.96
C PRO A 171 2.92 9.27 1.13
N ILE A 172 1.78 9.81 1.62
CA ILE A 172 0.50 9.60 0.92
C ILE A 172 0.51 10.15 -0.51
N VAL A 173 1.31 11.18 -0.79
CA VAL A 173 1.49 11.77 -2.14
C VAL A 173 2.05 10.78 -3.18
N ASN A 174 2.61 9.65 -2.75
CA ASN A 174 3.07 8.56 -3.62
C ASN A 174 1.99 7.49 -3.86
N SER A 175 0.81 7.62 -3.23
CA SER A 175 -0.31 6.70 -3.39
C SER A 175 -1.26 7.20 -4.46
N GLU A 176 -1.84 6.27 -5.22
CA GLU A 176 -3.03 6.56 -6.02
C GLU A 176 -4.25 6.70 -5.10
N TYR A 177 -5.31 7.36 -5.59
CA TYR A 177 -6.60 7.33 -4.91
C TYR A 177 -7.05 5.89 -4.63
N ALA A 178 -7.72 5.68 -3.50
CA ALA A 178 -8.20 4.36 -3.10
C ALA A 178 -9.13 3.77 -4.18
N GLN A 179 -8.71 2.66 -4.79
CA GLN A 179 -9.54 1.95 -5.77
C GLN A 179 -10.54 1.05 -5.04
N VAL A 180 -11.78 1.53 -4.88
CA VAL A 180 -12.87 0.75 -4.27
C VAL A 180 -13.39 -0.26 -5.28
N LEU A 181 -13.44 -1.53 -4.90
CA LEU A 181 -13.86 -2.64 -5.76
C LEU A 181 -15.15 -3.29 -5.23
N ARG A 182 -16.07 -3.60 -6.15
CA ARG A 182 -17.25 -4.43 -5.88
C ARG A 182 -17.22 -5.66 -6.77
N TYR A 183 -17.30 -6.83 -6.15
CA TYR A 183 -17.47 -8.11 -6.81
C TYR A 183 -18.89 -8.59 -6.54
N ASP A 184 -19.67 -8.73 -7.61
CA ASP A 184 -20.99 -9.37 -7.52
C ASP A 184 -20.81 -10.91 -7.55
N TYR A 185 -21.90 -11.68 -7.48
CA TYR A 185 -21.81 -13.14 -7.52
C TYR A 185 -21.08 -13.62 -8.79
N TRP A 186 -20.16 -14.59 -8.66
CA TRP A 186 -19.20 -15.02 -9.69
C TRP A 186 -18.19 -13.97 -10.18
N GLY A 187 -18.19 -12.76 -9.58
CA GLY A 187 -17.21 -11.73 -9.83
C GLY A 187 -15.80 -12.23 -9.52
N ARG A 188 -14.84 -11.96 -10.41
CA ARG A 188 -13.45 -12.39 -10.25
C ARG A 188 -12.47 -11.39 -10.85
N TYR A 189 -11.21 -11.55 -10.44
CA TYR A 189 -10.07 -10.96 -11.11
C TYR A 189 -9.00 -12.05 -11.23
N THR A 190 -8.58 -12.36 -12.46
CA THR A 190 -7.50 -13.33 -12.71
C THR A 190 -6.19 -12.82 -12.12
N ALA A 191 -5.28 -13.76 -11.81
CA ALA A 191 -3.97 -13.43 -11.26
C ALA A 191 -3.21 -12.48 -12.19
N HIS A 192 -2.60 -11.45 -11.61
CA HIS A 192 -1.85 -10.41 -12.31
C HIS A 192 -0.78 -9.82 -11.39
N HIS A 193 0.06 -8.95 -11.96
CA HIS A 193 0.94 -8.07 -11.19
C HIS A 193 0.32 -6.69 -11.09
N ASP A 194 0.49 -6.06 -9.92
CA ASP A 194 0.03 -4.68 -9.71
C ASP A 194 0.98 -3.65 -10.32
N PHE A 195 2.26 -4.01 -10.47
CA PHE A 195 3.26 -3.20 -11.16
C PHE A 195 3.16 -3.37 -12.69
N PHE A 196 3.68 -2.39 -13.42
CA PHE A 196 3.70 -2.39 -14.89
C PHE A 196 5.13 -2.60 -15.40
N ASP A 197 5.45 -3.70 -16.08
CA ASP A 197 6.74 -3.82 -16.78
C ASP A 197 6.68 -3.00 -18.07
N PRO A 198 7.52 -1.96 -18.28
CA PRO A 198 7.50 -1.16 -19.50
C PRO A 198 7.59 -1.99 -20.79
N LYS A 199 8.21 -3.17 -20.75
CA LYS A 199 8.31 -4.08 -21.89
C LYS A 199 6.97 -4.67 -22.33
N ASP A 200 6.02 -4.77 -21.40
CA ASP A 200 4.69 -5.32 -21.66
C ASP A 200 3.72 -4.28 -22.24
N TYR A 201 4.11 -3.00 -22.28
CA TYR A 201 3.26 -1.87 -22.66
C TYR A 201 3.89 -0.99 -23.74
N SER A 202 4.79 -1.53 -24.58
CA SER A 202 5.51 -0.76 -25.60
C SER A 202 4.58 -0.11 -26.64
N LYS A 203 3.35 -0.62 -26.80
CA LYS A 203 2.32 -0.09 -27.71
C LYS A 203 1.23 0.71 -27.00
N ASP A 204 1.32 0.88 -25.67
CA ASP A 204 0.40 1.69 -24.88
C ASP A 204 1.10 2.94 -24.33
N PRO A 205 1.14 4.04 -25.10
CA PRO A 205 1.82 5.26 -24.68
C PRO A 205 1.22 5.86 -23.40
N ARG A 206 -0.07 5.64 -23.13
CA ARG A 206 -0.70 6.15 -21.89
C ARG A 206 -0.14 5.46 -20.67
N THR A 207 -0.01 4.13 -20.71
CA THR A 207 0.58 3.37 -19.61
C THR A 207 2.07 3.70 -19.45
N LEU A 208 2.83 3.86 -20.54
CA LEU A 208 4.23 4.28 -20.47
C LEU A 208 4.42 5.66 -19.85
N ASP A 209 3.59 6.64 -20.22
CA ASP A 209 3.61 7.98 -19.62
C ASP A 209 3.24 7.91 -18.13
N LEU A 210 2.24 7.09 -17.78
CA LEU A 210 1.81 6.86 -16.40
C LEU A 210 2.92 6.32 -15.51
N ILE A 211 3.89 5.58 -16.04
CA ILE A 211 5.03 5.03 -15.26
C ILE A 211 6.35 5.74 -15.57
N GLY A 212 6.30 6.85 -16.32
CA GLY A 212 7.48 7.60 -16.76
C GLY A 212 8.49 6.74 -17.48
N ASN A 213 8.04 5.87 -18.39
CA ASN A 213 8.86 4.90 -19.11
C ASN A 213 9.64 3.95 -18.18
N GLY A 214 9.06 3.61 -17.02
CA GLY A 214 9.64 2.75 -16.00
C GLY A 214 10.45 3.49 -14.94
N ALA A 215 10.47 4.82 -14.95
CA ALA A 215 11.11 5.62 -13.92
C ALA A 215 10.42 5.50 -12.55
N PHE A 216 9.12 5.18 -12.53
CA PHE A 216 8.35 4.97 -11.30
C PHE A 216 7.35 3.83 -11.49
N ASN A 217 7.00 3.15 -10.41
CA ASN A 217 6.09 2.00 -10.43
C ASN A 217 5.51 1.75 -9.03
N ARG A 218 4.52 0.87 -8.94
CA ARG A 218 3.93 0.45 -7.66
C ARG A 218 4.91 -0.45 -6.91
N LEU A 219 5.25 -0.04 -5.69
CA LEU A 219 6.15 -0.79 -4.82
C LEU A 219 5.44 -1.85 -3.98
N CYS A 220 4.25 -1.53 -3.49
CA CYS A 220 3.45 -2.40 -2.66
C CYS A 220 1.98 -2.05 -2.81
N THR A 221 1.12 -3.00 -2.45
CA THR A 221 -0.32 -2.82 -2.42
C THR A 221 -0.82 -2.99 -1.00
N VAL A 222 -1.61 -2.02 -0.53
CA VAL A 222 -2.36 -2.09 0.72
C VAL A 222 -3.79 -2.49 0.37
N PHE A 223 -4.10 -3.78 0.47
CA PHE A 223 -5.38 -4.33 0.07
C PHE A 223 -6.32 -4.42 1.28
N MET A 224 -7.46 -3.73 1.17
CA MET A 224 -8.38 -3.47 2.27
C MET A 224 -9.69 -4.25 2.08
N TYR A 225 -10.01 -5.15 3.00
CA TYR A 225 -11.25 -5.92 2.96
C TYR A 225 -12.38 -5.17 3.68
N MET A 226 -13.38 -4.75 2.92
CA MET A 226 -14.50 -3.93 3.42
C MET A 226 -15.74 -4.74 3.84
N SER A 227 -15.76 -6.05 3.58
CA SER A 227 -16.86 -6.95 3.92
C SER A 227 -16.36 -8.36 4.22
N ASP A 228 -17.12 -9.09 5.03
CA ASP A 228 -16.97 -10.53 5.16
C ASP A 228 -17.58 -11.23 3.94
N VAL A 229 -16.97 -12.32 3.50
CA VAL A 229 -17.48 -13.15 2.41
C VAL A 229 -17.73 -14.56 2.92
N GLU A 230 -18.95 -15.05 2.68
CA GLU A 230 -19.41 -16.36 3.12
C GLU A 230 -18.60 -17.48 2.47
N GLU A 231 -18.50 -17.46 1.14
CA GLU A 231 -17.78 -18.44 0.31
C GLU A 231 -17.01 -17.75 -0.83
N GLY A 232 -15.78 -18.21 -1.09
CA GLY A 232 -14.92 -17.66 -2.13
C GLY A 232 -14.35 -16.27 -1.80
N GLY A 233 -13.99 -15.51 -2.84
CA GLY A 233 -13.50 -14.15 -2.73
C GLY A 233 -12.07 -14.02 -2.18
N GLU A 234 -11.32 -15.12 -2.09
CA GLU A 234 -9.94 -15.08 -1.60
C GLU A 234 -9.01 -14.32 -2.53
N THR A 235 -8.06 -13.60 -1.94
CA THR A 235 -6.90 -13.09 -2.68
C THR A 235 -5.88 -14.22 -2.78
N VAL A 236 -5.66 -14.71 -3.99
CA VAL A 236 -4.79 -15.86 -4.28
C VAL A 236 -3.43 -15.40 -4.80
N PHE A 237 -2.36 -15.90 -4.19
CA PHE A 237 -0.98 -15.68 -4.60
C PHE A 237 -0.42 -16.99 -5.19
N PRO A 238 -0.54 -17.22 -6.50
CA PRO A 238 -0.23 -18.51 -7.12
C PRO A 238 1.27 -18.86 -7.06
N SER A 239 2.14 -17.86 -7.17
CA SER A 239 3.60 -18.01 -7.12
C SER A 239 4.18 -18.07 -5.68
N HIS A 240 3.35 -18.45 -4.69
CA HIS A 240 3.79 -18.60 -3.31
C HIS A 240 4.99 -19.57 -3.23
N ARG A 241 5.97 -19.27 -2.36
CA ARG A 241 7.26 -19.98 -2.24
C ARG A 241 8.12 -19.96 -3.51
N GLY A 242 7.79 -19.12 -4.48
CA GLY A 242 8.52 -19.03 -5.75
C GLY A 242 8.13 -20.11 -6.74
N GLU A 243 6.94 -20.71 -6.57
CA GLU A 243 6.32 -21.51 -7.60
C GLU A 243 6.23 -20.71 -8.92
N PRO A 244 6.35 -21.38 -10.09
CA PRO A 244 6.16 -20.73 -11.38
C PRO A 244 4.81 -20.01 -11.49
N ALA A 245 4.72 -19.05 -12.42
CA ALA A 245 3.44 -18.48 -12.78
C ALA A 245 2.47 -19.59 -13.24
N PRO A 246 1.18 -19.50 -12.88
CA PRO A 246 0.21 -20.50 -13.30
C PRO A 246 0.00 -20.44 -14.82
N SER A 247 -0.28 -21.59 -15.45
CA SER A 247 -0.69 -21.62 -16.85
C SER A 247 -2.11 -21.11 -17.06
N ASP A 248 -2.97 -21.27 -16.05
CA ASP A 248 -4.31 -20.69 -15.97
C ASP A 248 -4.36 -19.65 -14.84
N PHE A 249 -4.45 -18.37 -15.20
CA PHE A 249 -4.52 -17.26 -14.25
C PHE A 249 -5.87 -17.17 -13.52
N GLY A 250 -6.87 -17.96 -13.93
CA GLY A 250 -8.13 -18.13 -13.21
C GLY A 250 -8.11 -19.26 -12.17
N ASP A 251 -7.05 -20.09 -12.14
CA ASP A 251 -6.94 -21.21 -11.21
C ASP A 251 -6.74 -20.72 -9.77
N CYS A 252 -7.76 -20.93 -8.95
CA CYS A 252 -7.73 -20.63 -7.52
C CYS A 252 -7.40 -21.86 -6.66
N THR A 253 -7.10 -23.03 -7.22
CA THR A 253 -6.84 -24.26 -6.45
C THR A 253 -5.44 -24.31 -5.84
N ARG A 254 -4.50 -23.53 -6.39
CA ARG A 254 -3.09 -23.47 -5.97
C ARG A 254 -2.73 -22.12 -5.38
N GLY A 255 -1.58 -22.07 -4.70
CA GLY A 255 -1.02 -20.84 -4.12
C GLY A 255 -1.44 -20.57 -2.68
N TYR A 256 -1.00 -19.42 -2.17
CA TYR A 256 -1.40 -18.96 -0.84
C TYR A 256 -2.69 -18.15 -0.93
N LYS A 257 -3.69 -18.50 -0.13
CA LYS A 257 -5.00 -17.84 -0.13
C LYS A 257 -5.16 -16.97 1.11
N VAL A 258 -5.58 -15.72 0.91
CA VAL A 258 -6.02 -14.86 2.00
C VAL A 258 -7.54 -14.71 1.90
N ARG A 259 -8.25 -15.23 2.90
CA ARG A 259 -9.71 -15.05 3.00
C ARG A 259 -10.05 -13.58 3.25
N PRO A 260 -11.06 -12.99 2.62
CA PRO A 260 -11.56 -11.66 3.00
C PRO A 260 -12.19 -11.71 4.40
N GLU A 261 -11.78 -10.78 5.25
CA GLU A 261 -12.37 -10.55 6.57
C GLU A 261 -12.54 -9.04 6.71
N ARG A 262 -13.74 -8.58 7.08
CA ARG A 262 -14.01 -7.14 7.21
C ARG A 262 -12.98 -6.48 8.13
N GLN A 263 -12.55 -5.26 7.77
CA GLN A 263 -11.53 -4.46 8.49
C GLN A 263 -10.10 -5.04 8.45
N LYS A 264 -9.90 -6.20 7.84
CA LYS A 264 -8.57 -6.75 7.63
C LYS A 264 -7.89 -6.03 6.46
N VAL A 265 -6.60 -5.84 6.59
CA VAL A 265 -5.72 -5.35 5.53
C VAL A 265 -4.61 -6.36 5.33
N ILE A 266 -4.22 -6.57 4.08
CA ILE A 266 -2.93 -7.18 3.74
C ILE A 266 -2.06 -6.19 3.00
N ILE A 267 -0.76 -6.28 3.24
CA ILE A 267 0.27 -5.59 2.47
C ILE A 267 1.08 -6.66 1.76
N PHE A 268 1.25 -6.50 0.46
CA PHE A 268 2.16 -7.31 -0.33
C PHE A 268 3.07 -6.45 -1.19
N TYR A 269 4.28 -6.97 -1.41
CA TYR A 269 5.38 -6.34 -2.13
C TYR A 269 5.81 -7.24 -3.28
#